data_AF-A0A8J7YU59-F1
#
_entry.id   AF-A0A8J7YU59-F1
#
_cell.length_a   1.000
_cell.length_b   1.000
_cell.length_c   1.000
_cell.angle_alpha   90.00
_cell.angle_beta   90.00
_cell.angle_gamma   90.00
#
_symmetry.space_group_name_H-M   'P 1'
#
loop_
_entity.id
_entity.type
_entity.pdbx_description
1 polymer ?
#
loop_
_entity_poly.entity_id
_entity_poly.type
_entity_poly.pdbx_seq_one_letter_code
_entity_poly.pdbx_strand_id
1 'polypeptide(L)'
;FNIGGGPENTLSLLELVSMLEGKIGRKIPLDYGPWRNSDQKVYISDISKAKKILRWKPRIPPDKGIERLLQWARSALSAEVK
;
A
#
# COMPACT_ATOMS: atom_id res chain seq x y z
N PHE A 1 14.30 15.02 -4.04
CA PHE A 1 13.14 14.66 -4.89
C PHE A 1 12.13 13.98 -3.99
N ASN A 2 10.83 14.27 -4.09
CA ASN A 2 9.83 13.44 -3.42
C ASN A 2 9.61 12.17 -4.24
N ILE A 3 9.64 11.01 -3.59
CA ILE A 3 9.51 9.70 -4.22
C ILE A 3 8.36 8.97 -3.53
N GLY A 4 7.44 8.44 -4.31
CA GLY A 4 6.28 7.71 -3.81
C GLY A 4 5.38 7.26 -4.96
N GLY A 5 4.17 6.78 -4.63
CA GLY A 5 3.19 6.32 -5.62
C GLY A 5 2.60 7.45 -6.49
N GLY A 6 2.69 8.70 -6.06
CA GLY A 6 1.99 9.80 -6.69
C GLY A 6 0.46 9.71 -6.52
N PRO A 7 -0.28 10.67 -7.09
CA PRO A 7 -1.74 10.75 -6.92
C PRO A 7 -2.51 9.56 -7.52
N GLU A 8 -1.91 8.83 -8.46
CA GLU A 8 -2.54 7.68 -9.12
C GLU A 8 -2.47 6.38 -8.29
N ASN A 9 -1.64 6.32 -7.25
CA ASN A 9 -1.39 5.11 -6.46
C ASN A 9 -1.63 5.35 -4.95
N THR A 10 -2.64 6.13 -4.61
CA THR A 10 -3.04 6.42 -3.23
C THR A 10 -3.95 5.31 -2.67
N LEU A 11 -3.92 5.13 -1.35
CA LEU A 11 -4.86 4.29 -0.62
C LEU A 11 -5.08 4.86 0.79
N SER A 12 -6.32 4.88 1.23
CA SER A 12 -6.71 4.92 2.64
C SER A 12 -6.59 3.53 3.28
N LEU A 13 -6.64 3.48 4.61
CA LEU A 13 -6.65 2.21 5.35
C LEU A 13 -7.88 1.36 5.00
N LEU A 14 -9.04 1.99 4.82
CA LEU A 14 -10.28 1.27 4.51
C LEU A 14 -10.28 0.70 3.08
N GLU A 15 -9.75 1.43 2.10
CA GLU A 15 -9.55 0.91 0.74
C GLU A 15 -8.58 -0.28 0.74
N LEU A 16 -7.45 -0.16 1.45
CA LEU A 16 -6.50 -1.26 1.60
C LEU A 16 -7.15 -2.49 2.24
N VAL A 17 -7.89 -2.32 3.34
CA VAL A 17 -8.62 -3.43 3.99
C VAL A 17 -9.60 -4.07 3.02
N SER A 18 -10.42 -3.27 2.31
CA SER A 18 -11.38 -3.79 1.35
C SER A 18 -10.70 -4.60 0.22
N MET A 19 -9.55 -4.13 -0.28
CA MET A 19 -8.76 -4.86 -1.27
C MET A 19 -8.21 -6.17 -0.72
N LEU A 20 -7.73 -6.15 0.53
CA LEU A 20 -7.24 -7.35 1.20
C LEU A 20 -8.36 -8.37 1.37
N GLU A 21 -9.53 -7.97 1.91
CA GLU A 21 -10.71 -8.84 2.07
C GLU A 21 -11.08 -9.55 0.76
N GLY A 22 -11.11 -8.81 -0.36
CA GLY A 22 -11.38 -9.38 -1.69
C GLY A 22 -10.33 -10.41 -2.13
N LYS A 23 -9.06 -10.19 -1.81
CA LYS A 23 -7.95 -11.11 -2.17
C LYS A 23 -7.81 -12.32 -1.24
N ILE A 24 -8.23 -12.19 0.02
CA ILE A 24 -8.14 -13.29 1.01
C ILE A 24 -9.44 -14.09 1.13
N GLY A 25 -10.56 -13.56 0.62
CA GLY A 25 -11.86 -14.25 0.64
C GLY A 25 -12.52 -14.31 2.02
N ARG A 26 -12.15 -13.42 2.95
CA ARG A 26 -12.75 -13.33 4.29
C ARG A 26 -12.77 -11.89 4.78
N LYS A 27 -13.71 -11.60 5.69
CA LYS A 27 -13.79 -10.30 6.37
C LYS A 27 -12.66 -10.15 7.39
N ILE A 28 -12.16 -8.93 7.51
CA ILE A 28 -11.17 -8.52 8.51
C ILE A 28 -11.93 -7.75 9.59
N PRO A 29 -12.05 -8.28 10.82
CA PRO A 29 -12.62 -7.52 11.93
C PRO A 29 -11.84 -6.23 12.14
N LEU A 30 -12.54 -5.10 12.18
CA LEU A 30 -11.96 -3.78 12.39
C LEU A 30 -12.34 -3.27 13.77
N ASP A 31 -11.37 -2.63 14.42
CA ASP A 31 -11.57 -1.82 15.61
C ASP A 31 -10.99 -0.43 15.37
N TYR A 32 -11.60 0.59 15.95
CA TYR A 32 -11.27 2.00 15.70
C TYR A 32 -10.69 2.62 16.97
N GLY A 33 -9.42 2.98 16.91
CA GLY A 33 -8.72 3.69 17.97
C GLY A 33 -8.72 5.22 17.80
N PRO A 34 -8.23 5.96 18.80
CA PRO A 34 -7.98 7.39 18.67
C PRO A 34 -6.94 7.67 17.58
N TRP A 35 -6.98 8.89 17.04
CA TRP A 35 -5.97 9.36 16.09
C TRP A 35 -4.58 9.30 16.71
N ARG A 36 -3.58 8.80 15.97
CA ARG A 36 -2.20 8.75 16.45
C ARG A 36 -1.62 10.16 16.52
N ASN A 37 -0.92 10.48 17.62
CA ASN A 37 -0.25 11.76 17.74
C ASN A 37 0.71 11.98 16.57
N SER A 38 0.65 13.16 15.96
CA SER A 38 1.45 13.55 14.79
C SER A 38 1.17 12.80 13.48
N ASP A 39 0.14 11.94 13.40
CA ASP A 39 -0.26 11.34 12.13
C ASP A 39 -0.82 12.43 11.18
N GLN A 40 -0.30 12.45 9.95
CA GLN A 40 -0.83 13.28 8.89
C GLN A 40 -2.06 12.61 8.28
N LYS A 41 -3.17 13.35 8.15
CA LYS A 41 -4.43 12.82 7.60
C LYS A 41 -4.28 12.35 6.14
N VAL A 42 -3.50 13.09 5.36
CA VAL A 42 -3.23 12.81 3.95
C VAL A 42 -1.79 13.19 3.65
N TYR A 43 -1.05 12.25 3.04
CA TYR A 43 0.26 12.52 2.47
C TYR A 43 0.35 11.86 1.09
N ILE A 44 0.65 12.66 0.07
CA ILE A 44 0.83 12.20 -1.31
C ILE A 44 2.07 12.90 -1.84
N SER A 45 3.04 12.12 -2.32
CA SER A 45 4.25 12.68 -2.91
C SER A 45 3.95 13.29 -4.29
N ASP A 46 4.18 14.61 -4.44
CA ASP A 46 4.31 15.19 -5.78
C ASP A 46 5.62 14.70 -6.43
N ILE A 47 5.47 13.84 -7.44
CA ILE A 47 6.57 13.22 -8.17
C ILE A 47 6.95 13.96 -9.47
N SER A 48 6.40 15.15 -9.72
CA SER A 48 6.62 15.95 -10.94
C SER A 48 8.12 16.18 -11.24
N LYS A 49 8.90 16.55 -10.22
CA LYS A 49 10.35 16.79 -10.34
C LYS A 49 11.13 15.52 -10.69
N ALA A 50 10.77 14.38 -10.10
CA ALA A 50 11.41 13.08 -10.39
C ALA A 50 11.08 12.60 -11.81
N LYS A 51 9.82 12.73 -12.23
CA LYS A 51 9.36 12.40 -13.59
C LYS A 51 10.06 13.23 -14.66
N LYS A 52 10.24 14.53 -14.43
CA LYS A 52 10.88 15.44 -15.38
C LYS A 52 12.38 15.20 -15.52
N ILE A 53 13.11 15.17 -14.39
CA ILE A 53 14.58 15.18 -14.38
C ILE A 53 15.14 13.75 -14.49
N LEU A 54 14.60 12.82 -13.71
CA LEU A 54 15.13 11.45 -13.64
C LEU A 54 14.47 10.49 -14.63
N ARG A 55 13.44 10.97 -15.36
CA ARG A 55 12.57 10.11 -16.21
C ARG A 55 11.96 8.93 -15.45
N TRP A 56 11.84 9.07 -14.12
CA TRP A 56 11.35 8.04 -13.23
C TRP A 56 9.85 8.21 -12.96
N LYS A 57 9.11 7.09 -12.90
CA LYS A 57 7.72 7.04 -12.43
C LYS A 57 7.43 5.67 -11.81
N PRO A 58 6.51 5.56 -10.84
CA PRO A 58 6.04 4.27 -10.35
C PRO A 58 5.42 3.47 -11.50
N ARG A 59 5.66 2.15 -11.51
CA ARG A 59 5.18 1.23 -12.57
C ARG A 59 4.22 0.17 -12.06
N ILE A 60 4.14 -0.02 -10.75
CA ILE A 60 3.32 -1.05 -10.13
C ILE A 60 2.17 -0.35 -9.39
N PRO A 61 0.90 -0.56 -9.80
CA PRO A 61 -0.24 -0.02 -9.08
C PRO A 61 -0.46 -0.74 -7.75
N PRO A 62 -1.21 -0.14 -6.79
CA PRO A 62 -1.39 -0.71 -5.46
C PRO A 62 -1.94 -2.14 -5.48
N ASP A 63 -2.91 -2.43 -6.35
CA ASP A 63 -3.51 -3.76 -6.48
C ASP A 63 -2.47 -4.86 -6.76
N LYS A 64 -1.57 -4.60 -7.71
CA LYS A 64 -0.49 -5.52 -8.09
C LYS A 64 0.61 -5.57 -7.02
N GLY A 65 0.88 -4.46 -6.35
CA GLY A 65 1.80 -4.41 -5.22
C GLY A 65 1.32 -5.28 -4.06
N ILE A 66 0.04 -5.16 -3.69
CA ILE A 66 -0.60 -5.93 -2.63
C ILE A 66 -0.63 -7.42 -2.98
N GLU A 67 -0.95 -7.78 -4.23
CA GLU A 67 -0.91 -9.17 -4.69
C GLU A 67 0.47 -9.80 -4.48
N ARG A 68 1.54 -9.10 -4.88
CA ARG A 68 2.92 -9.57 -4.67
C ARG A 68 3.29 -9.66 -3.20
N LEU A 69 2.87 -8.69 -2.39
CA LEU A 69 3.12 -8.67 -0.95
C LEU A 69 2.44 -9.87 -0.26
N LEU A 70 1.20 -10.18 -0.63
CA LEU A 70 0.48 -11.34 -0.11
C LEU A 70 1.16 -12.66 -0.50
N GLN A 71 1.62 -12.78 -1.75
CA GLN A 71 2.37 -13.95 -2.19
C GLN A 71 3.65 -14.14 -1.37
N TRP A 72 4.41 -13.07 -1.16
CA TRP A 72 5.61 -13.11 -0.33
C TRP A 72 5.30 -13.50 1.12
N ALA A 73 4.30 -12.87 1.74
CA ALA A 73 3.91 -13.16 3.12
C ALA A 73 3.49 -14.62 3.32
N ARG A 74 2.73 -15.18 2.38
CA ARG A 74 2.36 -16.61 2.39
C ARG A 74 3.58 -17.53 2.28
N SER A 75 4.55 -17.17 1.43
CA SER A 75 5.78 -17.95 1.28
C SER A 75 6.65 -17.94 2.53
N ALA A 76 6.74 -16.79 3.23
CA ALA A 76 7.50 -16.66 4.46
C ALA A 76 6.90 -17.52 5.58
N LEU A 77 5.57 -17.46 5.76
CA LEU A 77 4.86 -18.27 6.76
C LEU A 77 4.93 -19.77 6.49
N SER A 78 5.02 -20.18 5.22
CA SER A 78 5.16 -21.60 4.85
C SER A 78 6.57 -22.14 5.08
N ALA A 79 7.57 -21.26 5.18
CA ALA A 79 8.96 -21.62 5.44
C ALA A 79 9.27 -21.82 6.92
N GLU A 80 8.50 -21.20 7.83
CA GLU A 80 8.65 -21.36 9.29
C GLU A 80 7.98 -22.63 9.84
N VAL A 81 7.19 -23.34 9.02
CA VAL A 81 6.48 -24.58 9.40
C VAL A 81 7.22 -25.84 8.91
N LYS A 82 8.48 -25.71 8.47
CA LYS A 82 9.38 -26.84 8.15
C LYS A 82 10.51 -26.96 9.15
#